data_AF-A0A239LGU9-F1
#
_entry.id   AF-A0A239LGU9-F1
#
_cell.length_a   1.000
_cell.length_b   1.000
_cell.length_c   1.000
_cell.angle_alpha   90.00
_cell.angle_beta   90.00
_cell.angle_gamma   90.00
#
_symmetry.space_group_name_H-M   'P 1'
#
loop_
_entity.id
_entity.type
_entity.pdbx_description
1 polymer ?
#
loop_
_entity_poly.entity_id
_entity_poly.type
_entity_poly.pdbx_seq_one_letter_code
_entity_poly.pdbx_strand_id
1 'polypeptide(L)'
;MASRAAKLADVLFGNARQDPVADALLKLLPIDGSLRELRRRRYLASLAASAGEGLALRDQGYICAVAGLALDSGRTDEEILAEALRLVPLPDITVRIEVAPSVTRARLEERLSGQGRVYRFLERSPDANPGLASVFDTIEGLLEGSGRRVLRVSGACRDDLEAGVAAIRMVALEGSRPFAPGAATR
;
A
#
# COMPACT_ATOMS: atom_id res chain seq x y z
N MET A 1 3.55 -30.12 -24.93
CA MET A 1 4.43 -29.59 -23.86
C MET A 1 4.56 -28.08 -24.05
N ALA A 2 4.02 -27.26 -23.14
CA ALA A 2 4.12 -25.81 -23.24
C ALA A 2 5.56 -25.35 -22.98
N SER A 3 6.12 -24.54 -23.88
CA SER A 3 7.48 -24.00 -23.79
C SER A 3 7.70 -23.20 -22.50
N ARG A 4 8.91 -23.25 -21.92
CA ARG A 4 9.30 -22.41 -20.76
C ARG A 4 9.05 -20.92 -21.03
N ALA A 5 9.13 -20.49 -22.28
CA ALA A 5 8.81 -19.13 -22.70
C ALA A 5 7.30 -18.81 -22.57
N ALA A 6 6.41 -19.77 -22.83
CA ALA A 6 4.97 -19.61 -22.65
C ALA A 6 4.59 -19.58 -21.16
N LYS A 7 5.27 -20.36 -20.30
CA LYS A 7 5.12 -20.27 -18.84
C LYS A 7 5.65 -18.96 -18.28
N LEU A 8 6.79 -18.46 -18.78
CA LEU A 8 7.30 -17.14 -18.43
C LEU A 8 6.36 -16.04 -18.91
N ALA A 9 5.78 -16.17 -20.11
CA ALA A 9 4.77 -15.25 -20.60
C ALA A 9 3.49 -15.31 -19.77
N ASP A 10 2.99 -16.47 -19.34
CA ASP A 10 1.86 -16.56 -18.42
C ASP A 10 2.19 -16.00 -17.03
N VAL A 11 3.41 -16.20 -16.54
CA VAL A 11 3.85 -15.61 -15.27
C VAL A 11 4.07 -14.10 -15.42
N LEU A 12 4.45 -13.58 -16.59
CA LEU A 12 4.68 -12.15 -16.84
C LEU A 12 3.41 -11.40 -17.30
N PHE A 13 2.48 -12.07 -17.98
CA PHE A 13 1.30 -11.50 -18.66
C PHE A 13 -0.03 -12.20 -18.30
N GLY A 14 -0.02 -13.41 -17.76
CA GLY A 14 -1.20 -14.29 -17.64
C GLY A 14 -2.25 -13.89 -16.60
N ASN A 15 -1.91 -13.05 -15.61
CA ASN A 15 -2.86 -12.52 -14.63
C ASN A 15 -3.03 -10.99 -14.67
N ALA A 16 -2.40 -10.29 -15.63
CA ALA A 16 -2.59 -8.84 -15.82
C ALA A 16 -3.85 -8.53 -16.63
N ARG A 17 -4.82 -9.46 -16.65
CA ARG A 17 -5.99 -9.41 -17.51
C ARG A 17 -7.10 -8.60 -16.81
N GLN A 18 -7.18 -7.33 -17.19
CA GLN A 18 -8.26 -6.36 -16.90
C GLN A 18 -8.76 -6.36 -15.46
N ASP A 19 -8.00 -5.73 -14.56
CA ASP A 19 -8.51 -5.30 -13.26
C ASP A 19 -9.06 -3.86 -13.41
N PRO A 20 -10.37 -3.63 -13.23
CA PRO A 20 -10.96 -2.31 -13.44
C PRO A 20 -10.40 -1.26 -12.47
N VAL A 21 -9.98 -1.67 -11.26
CA VAL A 21 -9.32 -0.79 -10.31
C VAL A 21 -7.95 -0.37 -10.83
N ALA A 22 -7.14 -1.31 -11.32
CA ALA A 22 -5.85 -1.00 -11.93
C ALA A 22 -5.98 -0.06 -13.14
N ASP A 23 -6.95 -0.32 -14.02
CA ASP A 23 -7.19 0.52 -15.20
C ASP A 23 -7.62 1.94 -14.81
N ALA A 24 -8.52 2.09 -13.85
CA ALA A 24 -8.97 3.39 -13.36
C ALA A 24 -7.82 4.17 -12.69
N LEU A 25 -7.02 3.50 -11.85
CA LEU A 25 -5.87 4.11 -11.19
C LEU A 25 -4.81 4.56 -12.19
N LEU A 26 -4.48 3.75 -13.20
CA LEU A 26 -3.46 4.11 -14.20
C LEU A 26 -3.94 5.19 -15.17
N LYS A 27 -5.25 5.31 -15.39
CA LYS A 27 -5.82 6.44 -16.12
C LYS A 27 -5.72 7.74 -15.30
N LEU A 28 -5.95 7.66 -13.99
CA LEU A 28 -5.87 8.82 -13.09
C LEU A 28 -4.41 9.23 -12.80
N LEU A 29 -3.52 8.26 -12.62
CA LEU A 29 -2.11 8.42 -12.27
C LEU A 29 -1.25 7.76 -13.37
N PRO A 30 -1.14 8.37 -14.56
CA PRO A 30 -0.40 7.79 -15.67
C PRO A 30 1.08 7.75 -15.37
N ILE A 31 1.75 6.67 -15.78
CA ILE A 31 3.18 6.48 -15.57
C ILE A 31 3.88 6.20 -16.89
N ASP A 32 5.02 6.84 -17.10
CA ASP A 32 5.78 6.69 -18.34
C ASP A 32 6.62 5.41 -18.31
N GLY A 33 6.54 4.67 -19.43
CA GLY A 33 7.37 3.49 -19.69
C GLY A 33 6.66 2.16 -19.48
N SER A 34 6.64 1.34 -20.54
CA SER A 34 5.90 0.07 -20.62
C SER A 34 6.23 -0.93 -19.51
N LEU A 35 7.49 -1.02 -19.06
CA LEU A 35 7.88 -1.95 -17.99
C LEU A 35 7.42 -1.51 -16.60
N ARG A 36 7.42 -0.19 -16.32
CA ARG A 36 6.95 0.36 -15.04
C ARG A 36 5.44 0.20 -14.93
N GLU A 37 4.73 0.49 -16.03
CA GLU A 37 3.29 0.30 -16.12
C GLU A 37 2.88 -1.16 -15.93
N LEU A 38 3.53 -2.09 -16.65
CA LEU A 38 3.25 -3.52 -16.51
C LEU A 38 3.47 -4.02 -15.07
N ARG A 39 4.57 -3.58 -14.43
CA ARG A 39 4.84 -3.92 -13.02
C ARG A 39 3.73 -3.42 -12.11
N ARG A 40 3.29 -2.18 -12.27
CA ARG A 40 2.22 -1.59 -11.45
C ARG A 40 0.89 -2.31 -11.68
N ARG A 41 0.50 -2.58 -12.93
CA ARG A 41 -0.67 -3.40 -13.26
C ARG A 41 -0.64 -4.75 -12.55
N ARG A 42 0.48 -5.47 -12.63
CA ARG A 42 0.63 -6.78 -11.98
C ARG A 42 0.52 -6.71 -10.47
N TYR A 43 1.13 -5.68 -9.86
CA TYR A 43 1.04 -5.46 -8.42
C TYR A 43 -0.41 -5.19 -7.99
N LEU A 44 -1.13 -4.30 -8.68
CA LEU A 44 -2.55 -4.01 -8.41
C LEU A 44 -3.43 -5.25 -8.58
N ALA A 45 -3.23 -6.03 -9.65
CA ALA A 45 -3.94 -7.28 -9.87
C ALA A 45 -3.67 -8.30 -8.74
N SER A 46 -2.45 -8.35 -8.19
CA SER A 46 -2.15 -9.22 -7.04
C SER A 46 -2.84 -8.78 -5.75
N LEU A 47 -3.08 -7.47 -5.57
CA LEU A 47 -3.87 -6.94 -4.45
C LEU A 47 -5.35 -7.32 -4.59
N ALA A 48 -5.89 -7.26 -5.81
CA ALA A 48 -7.26 -7.66 -6.10
C ALA A 48 -7.46 -9.16 -5.83
N ALA A 49 -6.54 -10.01 -6.30
CA ALA A 49 -6.61 -11.46 -6.14
C ALA A 49 -6.43 -11.95 -4.68
N SER A 50 -5.90 -11.11 -3.79
CA SER A 50 -5.70 -11.41 -2.36
C SER A 50 -6.82 -10.84 -1.47
N ALA A 51 -7.98 -10.50 -2.03
CA ALA A 51 -9.19 -10.21 -1.27
C ALA A 51 -9.83 -11.51 -0.80
N GLY A 52 -9.48 -11.94 0.42
CA GLY A 52 -10.08 -13.09 1.10
C GLY A 52 -11.13 -12.67 2.13
N GLU A 53 -11.95 -13.62 2.57
CA GLU A 53 -12.90 -13.43 3.67
C GLU A 53 -12.19 -13.50 5.03
N GLY A 54 -12.57 -12.62 5.96
CA GLY A 54 -12.05 -12.58 7.33
C GLY A 54 -11.00 -11.50 7.58
N LEU A 55 -10.22 -11.67 8.65
CA LEU A 55 -9.17 -10.72 9.05
C LEU A 55 -7.99 -10.80 8.06
N ALA A 56 -7.90 -9.81 7.17
CA ALA A 56 -6.80 -9.68 6.21
C ALA A 56 -5.82 -8.58 6.63
N LEU A 57 -4.56 -8.95 6.87
CA LEU A 57 -3.46 -7.99 7.07
C LEU A 57 -2.72 -7.80 5.75
N ARG A 58 -2.52 -6.54 5.34
CA ARG A 58 -1.79 -6.18 4.11
C ARG A 58 -0.67 -5.20 4.41
N ASP A 59 0.55 -5.71 4.49
CA ASP A 59 1.77 -4.92 4.73
C ASP A 59 2.09 -3.95 3.57
N GLN A 60 1.54 -4.22 2.38
CA GLN A 60 1.60 -3.32 1.23
C GLN A 60 0.26 -3.37 0.49
N GLY A 61 -0.73 -2.65 1.02
CA GLY A 61 -2.08 -2.59 0.44
C GLY A 61 -2.22 -1.57 -0.68
N TYR A 62 -3.48 -1.30 -1.06
CA TYR A 62 -3.81 -0.29 -2.07
C TYR A 62 -3.33 1.11 -1.69
N ILE A 63 -3.29 1.46 -0.39
CA ILE A 63 -2.75 2.76 0.08
C ILE A 63 -1.29 2.94 -0.37
N CYS A 64 -0.44 1.94 -0.16
CA CYS A 64 0.95 1.97 -0.64
C CYS A 64 1.04 1.98 -2.17
N ALA A 65 0.09 1.34 -2.86
CA ALA A 65 0.00 1.36 -4.31
C ALA A 65 -0.32 2.77 -4.85
N VAL A 66 -1.29 3.45 -4.24
CA VAL A 66 -1.70 4.82 -4.57
C VAL A 66 -0.56 5.80 -4.31
N ALA A 67 0.05 5.77 -3.12
CA ALA A 67 1.21 6.60 -2.81
C ALA A 67 2.38 6.34 -3.78
N GLY A 68 2.56 5.07 -4.14
CA GLY A 68 3.47 4.64 -5.20
C GLY A 68 3.17 5.33 -6.54
N LEU A 69 1.96 5.18 -7.06
CA LEU A 69 1.56 5.73 -8.36
C LEU A 69 1.57 7.25 -8.40
N ALA A 70 1.15 7.91 -7.32
CA ALA A 70 1.16 9.37 -7.21
C ALA A 70 2.57 9.94 -7.44
N LEU A 71 3.57 9.34 -6.79
CA LEU A 71 4.95 9.73 -6.99
C LEU A 71 5.53 9.34 -8.36
N ASP A 72 5.17 8.17 -8.90
CA ASP A 72 5.68 7.75 -10.22
C ASP A 72 5.09 8.61 -11.35
N SER A 73 3.85 9.07 -11.19
CA SER A 73 3.15 9.94 -12.15
C SER A 73 3.44 11.42 -11.95
N GLY A 74 4.05 11.79 -10.81
CA GLY A 74 4.22 13.19 -10.39
C GLY A 74 2.93 13.89 -9.94
N ARG A 75 1.78 13.20 -9.94
CA ARG A 75 0.47 13.76 -9.55
C ARG A 75 0.22 13.48 -8.08
N THR A 76 0.58 14.44 -7.23
CA THR A 76 0.50 14.32 -5.76
C THR A 76 -0.53 15.26 -5.12
N ASP A 77 -1.34 15.93 -5.94
CA ASP A 77 -2.39 16.84 -5.48
C ASP A 77 -3.43 16.11 -4.61
N GLU A 78 -3.89 16.75 -3.55
CA GLU A 78 -4.85 16.18 -2.59
C GLU A 78 -6.13 15.70 -3.27
N GLU A 79 -6.68 16.47 -4.22
CA GLU A 79 -7.89 16.10 -4.96
C GLU A 79 -7.71 14.81 -5.77
N ILE A 80 -6.54 14.62 -6.38
CA ILE A 80 -6.20 13.44 -7.15
C ILE A 80 -6.00 12.23 -6.23
N LEU A 81 -5.34 12.42 -5.09
CA LEU A 81 -5.20 11.38 -4.07
C LEU A 81 -6.56 10.97 -3.50
N ALA A 82 -7.44 11.92 -3.23
CA ALA A 82 -8.80 11.65 -2.76
C ALA A 82 -9.58 10.82 -3.78
N GLU A 83 -9.51 11.17 -5.07
CA GLU A 83 -10.14 10.40 -6.14
C GLU A 83 -9.54 9.00 -6.26
N ALA A 84 -8.21 8.87 -6.19
CA ALA A 84 -7.54 7.57 -6.23
C ALA A 84 -7.97 6.65 -5.07
N LEU A 85 -8.15 7.21 -3.87
CA LEU A 85 -8.61 6.46 -2.69
C LEU A 85 -10.07 5.98 -2.81
N ARG A 86 -10.92 6.67 -3.59
CA ARG A 86 -12.30 6.22 -3.87
C ARG A 86 -12.36 5.01 -4.80
N LEU A 87 -11.32 4.80 -5.62
CA LEU A 87 -11.26 3.71 -6.60
C LEU A 87 -10.83 2.37 -5.99
N VAL A 88 -10.28 2.36 -4.77
CA VAL A 88 -9.67 1.17 -4.17
C VAL A 88 -10.46 0.68 -2.95
N PRO A 89 -10.44 -0.63 -2.66
CA PRO A 89 -10.95 -1.10 -1.39
C PRO A 89 -10.02 -0.64 -0.26
N LEU A 90 -10.54 0.22 0.61
CA LEU A 90 -9.83 0.73 1.78
C LEU A 90 -9.96 -0.24 2.97
N PRO A 91 -8.92 -0.38 3.80
CA PRO A 91 -9.00 -1.16 5.03
C PRO A 91 -9.84 -0.44 6.10
N ASP A 92 -10.39 -1.20 7.04
CA ASP A 92 -11.07 -0.63 8.22
C ASP A 92 -10.10 0.07 9.17
N ILE A 93 -8.87 -0.44 9.24
CA ILE A 93 -7.77 0.06 10.05
C ILE A 93 -6.54 0.20 9.17
N THR A 94 -6.00 1.41 9.09
CA THR A 94 -4.69 1.68 8.50
C THR A 94 -3.66 1.78 9.61
N VAL A 95 -2.51 1.13 9.46
CA VAL A 95 -1.40 1.23 10.41
C VAL A 95 -0.25 1.96 9.74
N ARG A 96 0.21 3.05 10.35
CA ARG A 96 1.41 3.79 9.94
C ARG A 96 2.53 3.49 10.90
N ILE A 97 3.60 2.88 10.39
CA ILE A 97 4.81 2.60 11.17
C ILE A 97 5.75 3.79 11.02
N GLU A 98 5.96 4.53 12.11
CA GLU A 98 6.89 5.64 12.17
C GLU A 98 8.29 5.14 12.50
N VAL A 99 9.21 5.37 11.57
CA VAL A 99 10.62 5.02 11.74
C VAL A 99 11.44 6.26 11.45
N ALA A 100 12.40 6.56 12.32
CA ALA A 100 13.29 7.70 12.13
C ALA A 100 13.97 7.63 10.74
N PRO A 101 14.06 8.74 9.98
CA PRO A 101 14.66 8.74 8.65
C PRO A 101 16.08 8.16 8.61
N SER A 102 16.86 8.39 9.66
CA SER A 102 18.22 7.83 9.83
C SER A 102 18.21 6.30 9.90
N VAL A 103 17.25 5.70 10.61
CA VAL A 103 17.09 4.24 10.72
C VAL A 103 16.64 3.66 9.38
N THR A 104 15.70 4.32 8.69
CA THR A 104 15.24 3.90 7.35
C THR A 104 16.39 3.94 6.35
N ARG A 105 17.22 5.00 6.38
CA ARG A 105 18.41 5.13 5.53
C ARG A 105 19.44 4.04 5.81
N ALA A 106 19.78 3.80 7.08
CA ALA A 106 20.73 2.76 7.45
C ALA A 106 20.26 1.37 7.00
N ARG A 107 18.98 1.03 7.20
CA ARG A 107 18.38 -0.24 6.75
C ARG A 107 18.36 -0.37 5.23
N LEU A 108 18.18 0.74 4.50
CA LEU A 108 18.22 0.75 3.04
C LEU A 108 19.66 0.57 2.54
N GLU A 109 20.62 1.27 3.13
CA GLU A 109 22.05 1.12 2.81
C GLU A 109 22.53 -0.31 3.04
N GLU A 110 22.12 -0.94 4.14
CA GLU A 110 22.38 -2.35 4.44
C GLU A 110 21.77 -3.28 3.38
N ARG A 111 20.50 -3.08 3.01
CA ARG A 111 19.84 -3.86 1.94
C ARG A 111 20.52 -3.71 0.60
N LEU A 112 20.86 -2.47 0.23
CA LEU A 112 21.54 -2.17 -1.02
C LEU A 112 22.94 -2.75 -1.07
N SER A 113 23.63 -2.87 0.07
CA SER A 113 24.97 -3.48 0.16
C SER A 113 24.95 -4.98 -0.19
N GLY A 114 23.82 -5.67 0.05
CA GLY A 114 23.64 -7.09 -0.22
C GLY A 114 22.95 -7.45 -1.54
N GLN A 115 22.47 -6.49 -2.34
CA GLN A 115 21.69 -6.75 -3.55
C GLN A 115 22.48 -6.52 -4.86
N GLY A 116 22.27 -7.39 -5.86
CA GLY A 116 22.88 -7.25 -7.20
C GLY A 116 22.35 -6.06 -8.00
N ARG A 117 23.17 -5.51 -8.92
CA ARG A 117 22.91 -4.28 -9.72
C ARG A 117 21.52 -4.18 -10.35
N VAL A 118 20.89 -5.30 -10.70
CA VAL A 118 19.57 -5.32 -11.36
C VAL A 118 18.44 -4.98 -10.38
N TYR A 119 18.50 -5.42 -9.12
CA TYR A 119 17.48 -5.10 -8.11
C TYR A 119 17.53 -3.62 -7.70
N ARG A 120 18.74 -3.04 -7.68
CA ARG A 120 18.97 -1.61 -7.38
C ARG A 120 18.34 -0.66 -8.40
N PHE A 121 18.22 -1.05 -9.67
CA PHE A 121 17.57 -0.22 -10.70
C PHE A 121 16.03 -0.22 -10.60
N LEU A 122 15.47 -1.16 -9.84
CA LEU A 122 14.03 -1.33 -9.67
C LEU A 122 13.51 -0.73 -8.36
N GLU A 123 14.41 -0.49 -7.40
CA GLU A 123 14.12 0.17 -6.14
C GLU A 123 14.07 1.69 -6.36
N ARG A 124 13.07 2.34 -5.76
CA ARG A 124 12.91 3.79 -5.83
C ARG A 124 14.08 4.45 -5.07
N SER A 125 14.73 5.46 -5.65
CA SER A 125 15.88 6.11 -5.02
C SER A 125 15.55 6.60 -3.60
N PRO A 126 16.45 6.45 -2.61
CA PRO A 126 16.30 7.04 -1.28
C PRO A 126 15.94 8.54 -1.29
N ASP A 127 16.30 9.27 -2.35
CA ASP A 127 16.01 10.70 -2.49
C ASP A 127 14.52 11.00 -2.75
N ALA A 128 13.71 10.00 -3.11
CA ALA A 128 12.25 10.13 -3.27
C ALA A 128 11.49 10.06 -1.93
N ASN A 129 12.20 9.78 -0.82
CA ASN A 129 11.63 9.53 0.49
C ASN A 129 10.92 10.75 1.13
N PRO A 130 11.39 12.01 0.96
CA PRO A 130 10.66 13.18 1.46
C PRO A 130 9.31 13.38 0.75
N GLY A 131 9.27 13.17 -0.56
CA GLY A 131 8.02 13.22 -1.33
C GLY A 131 7.04 12.12 -0.90
N LEU A 132 7.55 10.93 -0.57
CA LEU A 132 6.72 9.81 -0.12
C LEU A 132 6.10 10.06 1.26
N ALA A 133 6.87 10.63 2.20
CA ALA A 133 6.35 11.00 3.52
C ALA A 133 5.20 12.02 3.40
N SER A 134 5.40 13.08 2.60
CA SER A 134 4.37 14.10 2.35
C SER A 134 3.10 13.49 1.72
N VAL A 135 3.24 12.60 0.73
CA VAL A 135 2.08 11.91 0.13
C VAL A 135 1.35 11.05 1.16
N PHE A 136 2.06 10.36 2.06
CA PHE A 136 1.42 9.61 3.13
C PHE A 136 0.73 10.51 4.15
N ASP A 137 1.28 11.68 4.48
CA ASP A 137 0.64 12.67 5.36
C ASP A 137 -0.70 13.13 4.75
N THR A 138 -0.72 13.44 3.44
CA THR A 138 -1.95 13.81 2.73
C THR A 138 -2.97 12.67 2.71
N ILE A 139 -2.54 11.45 2.38
CA ILE A 139 -3.43 10.28 2.38
C ILE A 139 -4.00 10.02 3.78
N GLU A 140 -3.20 10.15 4.82
CA GLU A 140 -3.64 9.99 6.20
C GLU A 140 -4.73 11.00 6.56
N GLY A 141 -4.53 12.30 6.25
CA GLY A 141 -5.55 13.32 6.46
C GLY A 141 -6.86 13.03 5.71
N LEU A 142 -6.78 12.52 4.49
CA LEU A 142 -7.96 12.10 3.71
C LEU A 142 -8.69 10.89 4.32
N LEU A 143 -7.94 9.93 4.87
CA LEU A 143 -8.51 8.77 5.55
C LEU A 143 -9.20 9.19 6.85
N GLU A 144 -8.54 9.98 7.68
CA GLU A 144 -9.12 10.51 8.93
C GLU A 144 -10.35 11.38 8.66
N GLY A 145 -10.28 12.28 7.67
CA GLY A 145 -11.38 13.14 7.24
C GLY A 145 -12.60 12.37 6.70
N SER A 146 -12.41 11.14 6.24
CA SER A 146 -13.48 10.23 5.82
C SER A 146 -13.95 9.28 6.93
N GLY A 147 -13.52 9.50 8.18
CA GLY A 147 -13.90 8.71 9.34
C GLY A 147 -13.21 7.34 9.43
N ARG A 148 -12.14 7.12 8.65
CA ARG A 148 -11.33 5.89 8.71
C ARG A 148 -10.32 5.98 9.86
N ARG A 149 -10.02 4.83 10.46
CA ARG A 149 -9.06 4.77 11.57
C ARG A 149 -7.65 4.64 11.03
N VAL A 150 -6.78 5.56 11.41
CA VAL A 150 -5.34 5.47 11.19
C VAL A 150 -4.66 5.34 12.55
N LEU A 151 -3.85 4.29 12.71
CA LEU A 151 -3.12 4.00 13.93
C LEU A 151 -1.63 4.19 13.68
N ARG A 152 -1.01 5.12 14.40
CA ARG A 152 0.43 5.38 14.35
C ARG A 152 1.14 4.53 15.39
N VAL A 153 2.19 3.82 14.97
CA VAL A 153 3.03 3.00 15.85
C VAL A 153 4.50 3.32 15.63
N SER A 154 5.27 3.41 16.71
CA SER A 154 6.72 3.54 16.61
C SER A 154 7.33 2.21 16.15
N GLY A 155 8.28 2.29 15.23
CA GLY A 155 9.17 1.18 14.85
C GLY A 155 10.62 1.42 15.26
N ALA A 156 10.86 2.28 16.24
CA ALA A 156 12.20 2.70 16.66
C ALA A 156 12.96 1.59 17.43
N CYS A 157 12.28 0.82 18.27
CA CYS A 157 12.86 -0.34 18.96
C CYS A 157 11.92 -1.56 19.00
N ARG A 158 12.42 -2.68 19.53
CA ARG A 158 11.63 -3.93 19.64
C ARG A 158 10.47 -3.79 20.63
N ASP A 159 10.65 -3.04 21.71
CA ASP A 159 9.60 -2.84 22.72
C ASP A 159 8.43 -2.01 22.14
N ASP A 160 8.74 -1.05 21.27
CA ASP A 160 7.73 -0.29 20.52
C ASP A 160 6.88 -1.17 19.60
N LEU A 161 7.49 -2.23 19.04
CA LEU A 161 6.79 -3.17 18.17
C LEU A 161 5.77 -4.00 18.96
N GLU A 162 6.11 -4.47 20.16
CA GLU A 162 5.18 -5.22 21.01
C GLU A 162 4.00 -4.35 21.46
N ALA A 163 4.28 -3.12 21.87
CA ALA A 163 3.26 -2.12 22.18
C ALA A 163 2.36 -1.82 20.96
N GLY A 164 2.96 -1.67 19.77
CA GLY A 164 2.25 -1.46 18.52
C GLY A 164 1.33 -2.63 18.15
N VAL A 165 1.80 -3.87 18.28
CA VAL A 165 0.99 -5.08 18.04
C VAL A 165 -0.17 -5.16 19.02
N ALA A 166 0.05 -4.84 20.30
CA ALA A 166 -1.02 -4.79 21.29
C ALA A 166 -2.09 -3.75 20.93
N ALA A 167 -1.67 -2.54 20.51
CA ALA A 167 -2.58 -1.49 20.06
C ALA A 167 -3.41 -1.91 18.83
N ILE A 168 -2.77 -2.51 17.82
CA ILE A 168 -3.46 -3.02 16.62
C ILE A 168 -4.51 -4.07 17.01
N ARG A 169 -4.17 -5.00 17.92
CA ARG A 169 -5.10 -6.02 18.40
C ARG A 169 -6.31 -5.44 19.10
N MET A 170 -6.12 -4.45 19.99
CA MET A 170 -7.24 -3.80 20.67
C MET A 170 -8.20 -3.17 19.67
N VAL A 171 -7.69 -2.37 18.74
CA VAL A 171 -8.54 -1.67 17.75
C VAL A 171 -9.23 -2.65 16.80
N ALA A 172 -8.55 -3.71 16.36
CA ALA A 172 -9.13 -4.74 15.51
C ALA A 172 -10.28 -5.50 16.19
N LEU A 173 -10.13 -5.82 17.47
CA LEU A 173 -11.17 -6.51 18.26
C LEU A 173 -12.35 -5.59 18.60
N GLU A 174 -12.10 -4.31 18.87
CA GLU A 174 -13.16 -3.30 19.06
C GLU A 174 -13.94 -3.02 17.77
N GLY A 175 -13.26 -2.98 16.63
CA GLY A 175 -13.88 -2.82 15.30
C GLY A 175 -14.68 -4.05 14.86
N SER A 176 -14.42 -5.22 15.45
CA SER A 176 -15.10 -6.48 15.12
C SER A 176 -16.40 -6.73 15.90
N ARG A 177 -16.80 -5.83 16.83
CA ARG A 177 -18.07 -5.97 17.54
C ARG A 177 -19.24 -5.66 16.60
N PRO A 178 -20.19 -6.59 16.37
CA PRO A 178 -21.39 -6.27 15.62
C PRO A 178 -22.17 -5.17 16.36
N PHE A 179 -22.62 -4.16 15.62
CA PHE A 179 -23.58 -3.17 16.09
C PHE A 179 -24.85 -3.91 16.54
N ALA A 180 -25.06 -4.02 17.84
CA ALA A 180 -26.35 -4.45 18.39
C ALA A 180 -27.29 -3.24 18.33
N PRO A 181 -28.32 -3.22 17.47
CA PRO A 181 -29.35 -2.20 17.57
C PRO A 181 -30.00 -2.35 18.95
N GLY A 182 -30.01 -1.25 19.71
CA GLY A 182 -30.55 -1.21 21.06
C GLY A 182 -31.93 -1.84 21.11
N ALA A 183 -32.13 -2.72 22.09
CA ALA A 183 -33.45 -3.15 22.50
C ALA A 183 -34.27 -1.88 22.81
N ALA A 184 -35.21 -1.57 21.91
CA ALA A 184 -36.25 -0.60 22.18
C ALA A 184 -37.14 -1.19 23.27
N THR A 185 -36.85 -0.82 24.52
CA THR A 185 -37.75 -0.99 25.64
C THR A 185 -38.99 -0.15 25.34
N ARG A 186 -40.11 -0.83 25.08
CA ARG A 186 -41.45 -0.23 25.24
C ARG A 186 -41.87 -0.32 26.69
#